data_AF-L8IKL4-F1
#
_entry.id   AF-L8IKL4-F1
#
_cell.length_a   1.000
_cell.length_b   1.000
_cell.length_c   1.000
_cell.angle_alpha   90.00
_cell.angle_beta   90.00
_cell.angle_gamma   90.00
#
_symmetry.space_group_name_H-M   'P 1'
#
loop_
_entity.id
_entity.type
_entity.pdbx_description
1 polymer ?
#
loop_
_entity_poly.entity_id
_entity_poly.type
_entity_poly.pdbx_seq_one_letter_code
_entity_poly.pdbx_strand_id
1 'polypeptide(L)'
;HCGGLLTSNSGSFSSPWYPKKYPTNVVCAWDIQVDSRARVKLTFEVIKLENFYNCPYDFIEIFDGPQSESSSLGRFCSSTTPVFTSSANRLTVVFQSDAIVTNVGFSASYEAVLQDENNTAQLSCWPHLFQVVIDRGYLQRLGYSSWDIHLNDKLCRPRVTGRYLIFNVPYGHCGTVRQESRGSLSYSNSVTGRTRGHPGRVVLRHRVPQLKFTCRVDGPSAVEVVPGENASYDVSISFLELPLSQHGENTGQHYASRRKEVFLQATLHSPNPSLRLFVDTCVASPDPSDFTTVKYDLIKQG
;
A
#
# COMPACT_ATOMS: atom_id res chain seq x y z
N HIS A 1 29.84 -8.98 -5.26
CA HIS A 1 28.77 -8.03 -4.90
C HIS A 1 27.49 -8.43 -5.62
N CYS A 2 26.34 -8.34 -4.96
CA CYS A 2 25.01 -8.67 -5.48
C CYS A 2 23.99 -7.67 -4.91
N GLY A 3 22.77 -7.68 -5.45
CA GLY A 3 21.74 -6.71 -5.07
C GLY A 3 21.91 -5.35 -5.74
N GLY A 4 21.12 -4.38 -5.27
CA GLY A 4 21.11 -2.99 -5.74
C GLY A 4 19.74 -2.54 -6.24
N LEU A 5 19.66 -1.27 -6.63
CA LEU A 5 18.48 -0.66 -7.22
C LEU A 5 18.44 -0.94 -8.74
N LEU A 6 17.34 -1.49 -9.21
CA LEU A 6 17.06 -1.79 -10.61
C LEU A 6 15.91 -0.91 -11.10
N THR A 7 16.19 0.08 -11.95
CA THR A 7 15.22 1.11 -12.36
C THR A 7 14.68 0.95 -13.79
N SER A 8 15.17 -0.03 -14.54
CA SER A 8 14.71 -0.28 -15.92
C SER A 8 13.31 -0.88 -15.92
N ASN A 9 12.53 -0.70 -16.99
CA ASN A 9 11.23 -1.35 -17.13
C ASN A 9 11.31 -2.86 -17.37
N SER A 10 12.49 -3.40 -17.62
CA SER A 10 12.74 -4.82 -17.63
C SER A 10 14.20 -5.10 -17.32
N GLY A 11 14.48 -6.31 -16.87
CA GLY A 11 15.84 -6.75 -16.61
C GLY A 11 15.88 -8.15 -16.04
N SER A 12 17.09 -8.60 -15.72
CA SER A 12 17.32 -9.89 -15.08
C SER A 12 18.41 -9.77 -14.02
N PHE A 13 18.36 -10.68 -13.06
CA PHE A 13 19.33 -10.79 -11.98
C PHE A 13 19.42 -12.25 -11.51
N SER A 14 20.49 -12.57 -10.80
CA SER A 14 20.75 -13.94 -10.34
C SER A 14 21.49 -13.93 -9.02
N SER A 15 21.49 -15.09 -8.35
CA SER A 15 22.35 -15.32 -7.19
C SER A 15 23.83 -15.12 -7.56
N PRO A 16 24.70 -14.74 -6.61
CA PRO A 16 26.11 -14.58 -6.89
C PRO A 16 26.71 -15.86 -7.49
N TRP A 17 27.59 -15.68 -8.48
CA TRP A 17 28.29 -16.76 -9.20
C TRP A 17 27.44 -17.67 -10.07
N TYR A 18 26.13 -17.47 -10.19
CA TYR A 18 25.29 -18.22 -11.13
C TYR A 18 25.92 -18.25 -12.55
N PRO A 19 26.01 -19.42 -13.22
CA PRO A 19 25.40 -20.71 -12.90
C PRO A 19 26.25 -21.63 -12.00
N LYS A 20 27.35 -21.14 -11.41
CA LYS A 20 28.07 -21.85 -10.34
C LYS A 20 27.32 -21.71 -9.02
N LYS A 21 27.73 -22.51 -8.04
CA LYS A 21 27.12 -22.48 -6.70
C LYS A 21 27.27 -21.10 -6.06
N TYR A 22 26.25 -20.64 -5.35
CA TYR A 22 26.35 -19.39 -4.57
C TYR A 22 27.32 -19.55 -3.37
N PRO A 23 27.91 -18.44 -2.88
CA PRO A 23 28.69 -18.41 -1.64
C PRO A 23 27.81 -18.59 -0.39
N THR A 24 28.42 -19.05 0.71
CA THR A 24 27.79 -19.09 2.04
C THR A 24 27.76 -17.71 2.68
N ASN A 25 26.85 -17.51 3.64
CA ASN A 25 26.68 -16.29 4.44
C ASN A 25 26.50 -15.01 3.60
N VAL A 26 25.76 -15.07 2.50
CA VAL A 26 25.46 -13.87 1.71
C VAL A 26 24.03 -13.41 1.90
N VAL A 27 23.86 -12.09 1.89
CA VAL A 27 22.58 -11.42 1.82
C VAL A 27 22.60 -10.50 0.62
N CYS A 28 21.69 -10.71 -0.32
CA CYS A 28 21.52 -9.90 -1.50
C CYS A 28 20.10 -9.33 -1.50
N ALA A 29 19.96 -8.03 -1.75
CA ALA A 29 18.66 -7.37 -1.86
C ALA A 29 18.57 -6.61 -3.20
N TRP A 30 17.59 -6.95 -4.02
CA TRP A 30 17.29 -6.23 -5.27
C TRP A 30 16.01 -5.42 -5.09
N ASP A 31 16.15 -4.10 -5.18
CA ASP A 31 15.04 -3.17 -5.19
C ASP A 31 14.67 -2.88 -6.63
N ILE A 32 13.52 -3.37 -7.08
CA ILE A 32 13.05 -3.19 -8.45
C ILE A 32 12.05 -2.05 -8.46
N GLN A 33 12.31 -1.02 -9.26
CA GLN A 33 11.44 0.12 -9.46
C GLN A 33 11.20 0.35 -10.95
N VAL A 34 9.98 0.11 -11.41
CA VAL A 34 9.55 0.39 -12.79
C VAL A 34 8.76 1.71 -12.84
N ASP A 35 8.31 2.07 -14.04
CA ASP A 35 7.47 3.25 -14.24
C ASP A 35 6.27 3.32 -13.29
N SER A 36 5.94 4.54 -12.84
CA SER A 36 4.90 4.80 -11.82
C SER A 36 3.50 4.30 -12.16
N ARG A 37 3.21 4.03 -13.45
CA ARG A 37 1.92 3.50 -13.94
C ARG A 37 1.96 2.00 -14.26
N ALA A 38 3.07 1.34 -13.98
CA ALA A 38 3.27 -0.08 -14.22
C ALA A 38 3.30 -0.88 -12.91
N ARG A 39 3.33 -2.21 -13.06
CA ARG A 39 3.57 -3.18 -12.01
C ARG A 39 4.80 -4.01 -12.37
N VAL A 40 5.52 -4.48 -11.37
CA VAL A 40 6.63 -5.41 -11.55
C VAL A 40 6.06 -6.82 -11.65
N LYS A 41 6.21 -7.45 -12.80
CA LYS A 41 6.03 -8.91 -12.93
C LYS A 41 7.40 -9.56 -12.84
N LEU A 42 7.60 -10.36 -11.81
CA LEU A 42 8.84 -11.10 -11.52
C LEU A 42 8.63 -12.57 -11.87
N THR A 43 9.57 -13.13 -12.64
CA THR A 43 9.57 -14.53 -13.08
C THR A 43 10.88 -15.16 -12.65
N PHE A 44 10.84 -16.30 -11.95
CA PHE A 44 12.03 -17.10 -11.70
C PHE A 44 12.17 -18.14 -12.81
N GLU A 45 13.30 -18.16 -13.52
CA GLU A 45 13.55 -19.20 -14.52
C GLU A 45 14.11 -20.47 -13.88
N VAL A 46 14.95 -20.33 -12.85
CA VAL A 46 15.61 -21.43 -12.16
C VAL A 46 15.69 -21.09 -10.69
N ILE A 47 15.34 -22.04 -9.81
CA ILE A 47 15.62 -21.99 -8.37
C ILE A 47 16.19 -23.35 -7.96
N LYS A 48 17.41 -23.32 -7.40
CA LYS A 48 18.14 -24.47 -6.87
C LYS A 48 18.89 -24.04 -5.63
N LEU A 49 18.18 -23.99 -4.50
CA LEU A 49 18.70 -23.66 -3.17
C LEU A 49 18.81 -24.92 -2.31
N GLU A 50 19.35 -24.78 -1.10
CA GLU A 50 19.16 -25.78 -0.06
C GLU A 50 17.67 -25.81 0.33
N ASN A 51 17.01 -26.94 0.06
CA ASN A 51 15.57 -27.08 0.24
C ASN A 51 15.26 -27.87 1.51
N PHE A 52 14.67 -27.19 2.49
CA PHE A 52 14.19 -27.79 3.74
C PHE A 52 12.81 -27.20 4.10
N TYR A 53 12.03 -27.90 4.92
CA TYR A 53 10.69 -27.45 5.31
C TYR A 53 10.74 -26.04 5.94
N ASN A 54 9.94 -25.11 5.42
CA ASN A 54 9.90 -23.68 5.77
C ASN A 54 11.16 -22.85 5.44
N CYS A 55 12.13 -23.40 4.71
CA CYS A 55 13.31 -22.68 4.23
C CYS A 55 14.06 -21.93 5.35
N PRO A 56 14.51 -22.63 6.40
CA PRO A 56 15.18 -22.01 7.54
C PRO A 56 16.62 -21.59 7.25
N TYR A 57 17.26 -22.19 6.23
CA TYR A 57 18.66 -21.97 5.88
C TYR A 57 18.75 -20.98 4.72
N ASP A 58 18.76 -21.49 3.48
CA ASP A 58 18.76 -20.68 2.28
C ASP A 58 17.34 -20.34 1.82
N PHE A 59 17.09 -19.08 1.49
CA PHE A 59 15.78 -18.67 1.01
C PHE A 59 15.79 -17.45 0.12
N ILE A 60 14.75 -17.36 -0.70
CA ILE A 60 14.34 -16.13 -1.37
C ILE A 60 13.06 -15.65 -0.69
N GLU A 61 13.04 -14.37 -0.33
CA GLU A 61 11.89 -13.69 0.25
C GLU A 61 11.52 -12.47 -0.59
N ILE A 62 10.23 -12.28 -0.85
CA ILE A 62 9.74 -11.23 -1.74
C ILE A 62 8.85 -10.29 -0.94
N PHE A 63 9.01 -8.99 -1.19
CA PHE A 63 8.25 -7.93 -0.54
C PHE A 63 7.47 -7.11 -1.60
N ASP A 64 6.21 -6.80 -1.31
CA ASP A 64 5.28 -6.07 -2.20
C ASP A 64 5.53 -4.55 -2.20
N GLY A 65 6.81 -4.16 -2.29
CA GLY A 65 7.27 -2.78 -2.11
C GLY A 65 8.62 -2.74 -1.39
N PRO A 66 9.04 -1.58 -0.86
CA PRO A 66 10.26 -1.47 -0.06
C PRO A 66 10.22 -2.40 1.15
N GLN A 67 11.33 -3.08 1.46
CA GLN A 67 11.42 -4.03 2.58
C GLN A 67 11.02 -3.40 3.93
N SER A 68 11.31 -2.12 4.16
CA SER A 68 10.98 -1.40 5.39
C SER A 68 9.49 -1.05 5.55
N GLU A 69 8.71 -1.10 4.47
CA GLU A 69 7.34 -0.57 4.42
C GLU A 69 6.30 -1.61 4.01
N SER A 70 6.72 -2.76 3.51
CA SER A 70 5.84 -3.77 2.92
C SER A 70 5.93 -5.12 3.61
N SER A 71 4.81 -5.85 3.60
CA SER A 71 4.74 -7.22 4.13
C SER A 71 5.35 -8.21 3.14
N SER A 72 5.99 -9.26 3.66
CA SER A 72 6.46 -10.38 2.84
C SER A 72 5.31 -11.04 2.08
N LEU A 73 5.48 -11.22 0.77
CA LEU A 73 4.62 -12.00 -0.12
C LEU A 73 4.87 -13.51 0.00
N GLY A 74 5.95 -13.89 0.68
CA GLY A 74 6.30 -15.29 0.92
C GLY A 74 7.79 -15.54 0.84
N ARG A 75 8.19 -16.62 1.52
CA ARG A 75 9.54 -17.16 1.55
C ARG A 75 9.55 -18.54 0.89
N PHE A 76 10.55 -18.82 0.06
CA PHE A 76 10.67 -20.10 -0.63
C PHE A 76 12.13 -20.48 -0.94
N CYS A 77 12.35 -21.79 -1.05
CA CYS A 77 13.61 -22.46 -1.34
C CYS A 77 13.39 -23.72 -2.20
N SER A 78 12.14 -23.98 -2.61
CA SER A 78 11.79 -25.12 -3.45
C SER A 78 12.13 -24.85 -4.91
N SER A 79 12.30 -25.91 -5.69
CA SER A 79 12.56 -25.82 -7.14
C SER A 79 11.33 -25.39 -7.97
N THR A 80 10.24 -25.01 -7.31
CA THR A 80 9.07 -24.46 -8.00
C THR A 80 9.43 -23.07 -8.50
N THR A 81 9.07 -22.73 -9.74
CA THR A 81 9.36 -21.42 -10.37
C THR A 81 8.13 -20.52 -10.33
N PRO A 82 7.87 -19.82 -9.21
CA PRO A 82 6.72 -18.94 -9.09
C PRO A 82 6.87 -17.69 -9.96
N VAL A 83 5.71 -17.11 -10.30
CA VAL A 83 5.59 -15.79 -10.90
C VAL A 83 4.88 -14.88 -9.90
N PHE A 84 5.45 -13.71 -9.66
CA PHE A 84 4.89 -12.70 -8.78
C PHE A 84 4.54 -11.45 -9.58
N THR A 85 3.48 -10.77 -9.17
CA THR A 85 3.14 -9.45 -9.72
C THR A 85 2.88 -8.52 -8.56
N SER A 86 3.72 -7.49 -8.42
CA SER A 86 3.59 -6.50 -7.36
C SER A 86 2.28 -5.74 -7.47
N SER A 87 1.84 -5.15 -6.37
CA SER A 87 0.68 -4.26 -6.30
C SER A 87 0.91 -2.90 -6.99
N ALA A 88 2.13 -2.40 -6.92
CA ALA A 88 2.56 -1.09 -7.39
C ALA A 88 3.82 -1.19 -8.26
N ASN A 89 4.48 -0.06 -8.52
CA ASN A 89 5.66 0.00 -9.38
C ASN A 89 6.97 -0.40 -8.68
N ARG A 90 6.92 -0.94 -7.46
CA ARG A 90 8.10 -1.35 -6.69
C ARG A 90 7.93 -2.75 -6.11
N LEU A 91 9.01 -3.53 -6.10
CA LEU A 91 9.09 -4.88 -5.53
C LEU A 91 10.51 -5.13 -5.03
N THR A 92 10.67 -5.75 -3.87
CA THR A 92 11.99 -6.10 -3.33
C THR A 92 12.15 -7.61 -3.26
N VAL A 93 13.31 -8.12 -3.71
CA VAL A 93 13.69 -9.53 -3.61
C VAL A 93 14.91 -9.64 -2.71
N VAL A 94 14.83 -10.49 -1.68
CA VAL A 94 15.92 -10.77 -0.76
C VAL A 94 16.33 -12.22 -0.92
N PHE A 95 17.62 -12.46 -1.15
CA PHE A 95 18.22 -13.78 -1.09
C PHE A 95 19.16 -13.84 0.11
N GLN A 96 19.05 -14.91 0.90
CA GLN A 96 19.93 -15.17 2.02
C GLN A 96 20.42 -16.61 1.96
N SER A 97 21.73 -16.81 2.22
CA SER A 97 22.32 -18.13 2.45
C SER A 97 22.95 -18.27 3.83
N ASP A 98 23.02 -19.50 4.32
CA ASP A 98 23.63 -19.84 5.61
C ASP A 98 25.13 -20.22 5.47
N ALA A 99 25.73 -20.76 6.54
CA ALA A 99 27.15 -21.06 6.60
C ALA A 99 27.57 -22.36 5.89
N ILE A 100 26.62 -23.22 5.51
CA ILE A 100 26.89 -24.54 4.95
C ILE A 100 26.07 -24.78 3.67
N VAL A 101 26.26 -25.94 3.04
CA VAL A 101 25.46 -26.46 1.91
C VAL A 101 24.99 -25.43 0.86
N THR A 102 25.76 -25.27 -0.22
CA THR A 102 25.35 -24.41 -1.34
C THR A 102 24.99 -25.19 -2.61
N ASN A 103 24.13 -24.59 -3.42
CA ASN A 103 23.62 -25.14 -4.67
C ASN A 103 23.70 -24.09 -5.79
N VAL A 104 23.23 -24.41 -7.00
CA VAL A 104 23.39 -23.59 -8.22
C VAL A 104 22.80 -22.19 -8.09
N GLY A 105 21.83 -21.98 -7.20
CA GLY A 105 21.23 -20.68 -6.95
C GLY A 105 20.02 -20.43 -7.82
N PHE A 106 19.83 -19.19 -8.27
CA PHE A 106 18.65 -18.81 -9.04
C PHE A 106 18.96 -17.79 -10.13
N SER A 107 18.08 -17.77 -11.13
CA SER A 107 17.94 -16.70 -12.12
C SER A 107 16.51 -16.21 -12.11
N ALA A 108 16.35 -14.89 -12.21
CA ALA A 108 15.06 -14.24 -12.34
C ALA A 108 15.10 -13.12 -13.37
N SER A 109 13.97 -12.88 -14.01
CA SER A 109 13.69 -11.73 -14.85
C SER A 109 12.48 -10.97 -14.36
N TYR A 110 12.45 -9.67 -14.65
CA TYR A 110 11.31 -8.82 -14.35
C TYR A 110 10.96 -7.95 -15.54
N GLU A 111 9.68 -7.59 -15.62
CA GLU A 111 9.14 -6.71 -16.64
C GLU A 111 8.03 -5.81 -16.07
N ALA A 112 7.91 -4.62 -16.64
CA ALA A 112 6.86 -3.67 -16.38
C ALA A 112 5.59 -4.10 -17.11
N VAL A 113 4.52 -4.35 -16.36
CA VAL A 113 3.20 -4.63 -16.91
C VAL A 113 2.31 -3.42 -16.65
N LEU A 114 1.76 -2.85 -17.72
CA LEU A 114 0.85 -1.70 -17.64
C LEU A 114 -0.37 -2.06 -16.78
N GLN A 115 -0.80 -1.11 -15.95
CA GLN A 115 -2.03 -1.26 -15.20
C GLN A 115 -3.23 -0.96 -16.08
N ASP A 116 -4.05 -1.97 -16.33
CA ASP A 116 -5.38 -1.77 -16.90
C ASP A 116 -6.30 -1.13 -15.83
N GLU A 117 -6.54 0.17 -15.94
CA GLU A 117 -7.46 0.94 -15.08
C GLU A 117 -8.91 0.40 -15.11
N ASN A 118 -9.28 -0.41 -16.11
CA ASN A 118 -10.64 -0.95 -16.28
C ASN A 118 -10.95 -2.22 -15.49
N ASN A 119 -9.96 -2.91 -14.90
CA ASN A 119 -10.16 -4.18 -14.17
C ASN A 119 -9.88 -4.07 -12.66
N THR A 120 -10.20 -2.91 -12.08
CA THR A 120 -9.92 -2.61 -10.66
C THR A 120 -10.82 -3.36 -9.69
N ALA A 121 -12.07 -3.67 -10.09
CA ALA A 121 -12.99 -4.53 -9.34
C ALA A 121 -13.94 -5.29 -10.27
N GLN A 122 -14.15 -6.58 -9.99
CA GLN A 122 -15.09 -7.46 -10.70
C GLN A 122 -16.18 -7.94 -9.74
N LEU A 123 -17.43 -7.91 -10.20
CA LEU A 123 -18.61 -8.40 -9.49
C LEU A 123 -19.20 -9.59 -10.25
N SER A 124 -19.48 -10.69 -9.55
CA SER A 124 -20.16 -11.86 -10.11
C SER A 124 -21.32 -12.28 -9.21
N CYS A 125 -22.54 -12.24 -9.72
CA CYS A 125 -23.75 -12.59 -8.97
C CYS A 125 -24.12 -14.04 -9.25
N TRP A 126 -24.10 -14.88 -8.22
CA TRP A 126 -24.50 -16.29 -8.27
C TRP A 126 -25.87 -16.47 -7.61
N PRO A 127 -26.55 -17.63 -7.74
CA PRO A 127 -27.87 -17.84 -7.15
C PRO A 127 -27.95 -17.72 -5.62
N HIS A 128 -26.85 -17.98 -4.91
CA HIS A 128 -26.83 -18.02 -3.43
C HIS A 128 -25.92 -16.96 -2.78
N LEU A 129 -25.04 -16.32 -3.56
CA LEU A 129 -24.12 -15.29 -3.08
C LEU A 129 -23.67 -14.41 -4.25
N PHE A 130 -23.06 -13.28 -3.95
CA PHE A 130 -22.27 -12.55 -4.94
C PHE A 130 -20.81 -12.48 -4.52
N GLN A 131 -19.93 -12.60 -5.52
CA GLN A 131 -18.49 -12.56 -5.35
C GLN A 131 -17.96 -11.20 -5.82
N VAL A 132 -17.18 -10.55 -4.98
CA VAL A 132 -16.49 -9.30 -5.29
C VAL A 132 -14.99 -9.58 -5.30
N VAL A 133 -14.34 -9.28 -6.42
CA VAL A 133 -12.89 -9.42 -6.59
C VAL A 133 -12.31 -8.03 -6.81
N ILE A 134 -11.43 -7.58 -5.92
CA ILE A 134 -10.80 -6.25 -6.00
C ILE A 134 -9.29 -6.42 -6.17
N ASP A 135 -8.69 -5.69 -7.10
CA ASP A 135 -7.22 -5.68 -7.25
C ASP A 135 -6.57 -5.02 -6.02
N ARG A 136 -5.60 -5.72 -5.41
CA ARG A 136 -4.91 -5.22 -4.20
C ARG A 136 -4.09 -3.97 -4.50
N GLY A 137 -3.51 -3.86 -5.70
CA GLY A 137 -2.76 -2.70 -6.13
C GLY A 137 -3.61 -1.45 -6.23
N TYR A 138 -4.85 -1.57 -6.73
CA TYR A 138 -5.81 -0.47 -6.73
C TYR A 138 -6.07 0.07 -5.32
N LEU A 139 -6.37 -0.81 -4.35
CA LEU A 139 -6.64 -0.39 -2.97
C LEU A 139 -5.42 0.16 -2.26
N GLN A 140 -4.25 -0.44 -2.49
CA GLN A 140 -3.00 0.09 -1.97
C GLN A 140 -2.76 1.49 -2.53
N ARG A 141 -2.90 1.78 -3.83
CA ARG A 141 -2.74 3.15 -4.37
C ARG A 141 -3.67 4.19 -3.72
N LEU A 142 -4.84 3.77 -3.26
CA LEU A 142 -5.77 4.61 -2.50
C LEU A 142 -5.43 4.75 -1.00
N GLY A 143 -4.38 4.08 -0.52
CA GLY A 143 -3.90 4.12 0.87
C GLY A 143 -4.55 3.10 1.80
N TYR A 144 -5.23 2.08 1.26
CA TYR A 144 -5.89 1.04 2.07
C TYR A 144 -4.99 -0.15 2.35
N SER A 145 -4.91 -0.54 3.61
CA SER A 145 -4.32 -1.81 4.05
C SER A 145 -5.26 -2.94 3.66
N SER A 146 -4.77 -3.94 2.91
CA SER A 146 -5.56 -5.13 2.53
C SER A 146 -6.13 -5.91 3.73
N TRP A 147 -5.57 -5.70 4.93
CA TRP A 147 -5.94 -6.42 6.16
C TRP A 147 -7.02 -5.71 6.99
N ASP A 148 -7.25 -4.42 6.73
CA ASP A 148 -8.18 -3.57 7.46
C ASP A 148 -9.46 -3.30 6.67
N ILE A 149 -9.77 -4.16 5.71
CA ILE A 149 -10.93 -4.06 4.83
C ILE A 149 -11.99 -5.08 5.25
N HIS A 150 -13.23 -4.62 5.40
CA HIS A 150 -14.38 -5.45 5.73
C HIS A 150 -15.66 -4.96 5.03
N LEU A 151 -16.68 -5.81 5.01
CA LEU A 151 -18.02 -5.47 4.52
C LEU A 151 -18.81 -4.66 5.57
N ASN A 152 -20.09 -4.40 5.31
CA ASN A 152 -21.01 -3.80 6.29
C ASN A 152 -20.97 -4.54 7.65
N ASP A 153 -20.84 -5.86 7.62
CA ASP A 153 -20.48 -6.67 8.80
C ASP A 153 -18.95 -6.80 8.92
N LYS A 154 -18.40 -6.35 10.06
CA LYS A 154 -16.96 -6.36 10.36
C LYS A 154 -16.36 -7.77 10.45
N LEU A 155 -17.18 -8.79 10.70
CA LEU A 155 -16.75 -10.18 10.75
C LEU A 155 -16.56 -10.76 9.33
N CYS A 156 -17.21 -10.17 8.32
CA CYS A 156 -17.06 -10.59 6.93
C CYS A 156 -15.87 -9.91 6.27
N ARG A 157 -14.71 -10.58 6.38
CA ARG A 157 -13.43 -10.16 5.81
C ARG A 157 -13.12 -10.88 4.49
N PRO A 158 -12.30 -10.28 3.61
CA PRO A 158 -11.94 -10.90 2.34
C PRO A 158 -10.91 -12.01 2.53
N ARG A 159 -10.90 -12.95 1.58
CA ARG A 159 -9.73 -13.79 1.34
C ARG A 159 -8.68 -12.97 0.62
N VAL A 160 -7.52 -12.80 1.26
CA VAL A 160 -6.39 -12.04 0.73
C VAL A 160 -5.47 -12.97 -0.08
N THR A 161 -5.23 -12.66 -1.35
CA THR A 161 -4.28 -13.37 -2.23
C THR A 161 -3.17 -12.43 -2.67
N GLY A 162 -2.10 -12.90 -3.34
CA GLY A 162 -1.04 -12.01 -3.83
C GLY A 162 -1.55 -10.85 -4.70
N ARG A 163 -2.59 -11.07 -5.52
CA ARG A 163 -3.10 -10.08 -6.48
C ARG A 163 -4.46 -9.48 -6.11
N TYR A 164 -5.33 -10.26 -5.47
CA TYR A 164 -6.74 -9.92 -5.29
C TYR A 164 -7.23 -10.04 -3.85
N LEU A 165 -8.24 -9.24 -3.52
CA LEU A 165 -9.11 -9.39 -2.36
C LEU A 165 -10.44 -9.97 -2.84
N ILE A 166 -10.83 -11.11 -2.27
CA ILE A 166 -12.03 -11.85 -2.70
C ILE A 166 -13.04 -11.88 -1.56
N PHE A 167 -14.21 -11.29 -1.78
CA PHE A 167 -15.36 -11.40 -0.88
C PHE A 167 -16.38 -12.36 -1.47
N ASN A 168 -16.81 -13.35 -0.68
CA ASN A 168 -17.98 -14.16 -0.98
C ASN A 168 -19.10 -13.71 -0.05
N VAL A 169 -20.15 -13.10 -0.60
CA VAL A 169 -21.19 -12.42 0.16
C VAL A 169 -22.53 -13.13 -0.04
N PRO A 170 -22.96 -14.00 0.88
CA PRO A 170 -24.26 -14.63 0.79
C PRO A 170 -25.38 -13.60 0.91
N TYR A 171 -26.46 -13.79 0.16
CA TYR A 171 -27.63 -12.90 0.25
C TYR A 171 -28.25 -12.98 1.65
N GLY A 172 -28.56 -11.82 2.26
CA GLY A 172 -29.12 -11.74 3.60
C GLY A 172 -28.11 -11.89 4.74
N HIS A 173 -26.84 -12.17 4.45
CA HIS A 173 -25.76 -12.26 5.43
C HIS A 173 -24.73 -11.13 5.24
N CYS A 174 -23.72 -11.07 6.10
CA CYS A 174 -22.61 -10.09 6.01
C CYS A 174 -23.03 -8.62 5.93
N GLY A 175 -24.16 -8.27 6.55
CA GLY A 175 -24.70 -6.90 6.54
C GLY A 175 -25.22 -6.45 5.17
N THR A 176 -25.59 -7.38 4.29
CA THR A 176 -26.22 -7.05 3.01
C THR A 176 -27.54 -6.30 3.21
N VAL A 177 -27.73 -5.23 2.45
CA VAL A 177 -28.95 -4.42 2.45
C VAL A 177 -29.81 -4.82 1.26
N ARG A 178 -30.98 -5.40 1.53
CA ARG A 178 -32.01 -5.73 0.54
C ARG A 178 -32.76 -4.46 0.15
N GLN A 179 -32.82 -4.15 -1.14
CA GLN A 179 -33.56 -3.01 -1.69
C GLN A 179 -34.50 -3.50 -2.79
N GLU A 180 -35.74 -3.05 -2.73
CA GLU A 180 -36.79 -3.42 -3.68
C GLU A 180 -37.24 -2.14 -4.39
N SER A 181 -37.07 -2.10 -5.72
CA SER A 181 -37.43 -0.92 -6.52
C SER A 181 -38.08 -1.35 -7.82
N ARG A 182 -39.30 -0.86 -8.06
CA ARG A 182 -40.10 -1.12 -9.29
C ARG A 182 -40.19 -2.61 -9.66
N GLY A 183 -40.37 -3.49 -8.68
CA GLY A 183 -40.47 -4.94 -8.89
C GLY A 183 -39.13 -5.66 -9.10
N SER A 184 -38.01 -4.95 -9.11
CA SER A 184 -36.66 -5.55 -9.16
C SER A 184 -36.08 -5.66 -7.74
N LEU A 185 -35.70 -6.88 -7.37
CA LEU A 185 -35.00 -7.18 -6.12
C LEU A 185 -33.50 -6.93 -6.30
N SER A 186 -32.90 -6.19 -5.37
CA SER A 186 -31.46 -5.94 -5.38
C SER A 186 -30.84 -6.12 -3.99
N TYR A 187 -29.62 -6.63 -3.98
CA TYR A 187 -28.83 -6.77 -2.77
C TYR A 187 -27.59 -5.91 -2.90
N SER A 188 -27.32 -5.12 -1.85
CA SER A 188 -26.17 -4.24 -1.81
C SER A 188 -25.30 -4.46 -0.59
N ASN A 189 -24.00 -4.23 -0.76
CA ASN A 189 -23.04 -4.22 0.34
C ASN A 189 -21.96 -3.17 0.04
N SER A 190 -21.31 -2.66 1.09
CA SER A 190 -20.22 -1.72 0.95
C SER A 190 -18.92 -2.29 1.51
N VAL A 191 -17.84 -2.11 0.76
CA VAL A 191 -16.49 -2.41 1.25
C VAL A 191 -15.96 -1.16 1.94
N THR A 192 -15.58 -1.30 3.20
CA THR A 192 -15.01 -0.23 4.02
C THR A 192 -13.61 -0.65 4.48
N GLY A 193 -12.66 0.28 4.43
CA GLY A 193 -11.28 0.04 4.83
C GLY A 193 -10.74 1.18 5.68
N ARG A 194 -9.81 0.87 6.59
CA ARG A 194 -8.99 1.91 7.24
C ARG A 194 -7.80 2.23 6.36
N THR A 195 -7.52 3.52 6.19
CA THR A 195 -6.29 3.95 5.52
C THR A 195 -5.11 3.76 6.47
N ARG A 196 -4.01 3.23 5.96
CA ARG A 196 -2.70 3.35 6.61
C ARG A 196 -1.97 4.42 5.82
N GLY A 197 -1.50 5.48 6.48
CA GLY A 197 -0.94 6.65 5.80
C GLY A 197 0.11 6.23 4.76
N HIS A 198 -0.11 6.63 3.50
CA HIS A 198 0.91 6.50 2.47
C HIS A 198 2.00 7.54 2.70
N PRO A 199 3.29 7.15 2.75
CA PRO A 199 4.39 8.09 2.88
C PRO A 199 4.60 8.75 1.51
N GLY A 200 4.03 9.94 1.31
CA GLY A 200 4.28 10.71 0.08
C GLY A 200 3.14 11.61 -0.41
N ARG A 201 1.97 11.63 0.24
CA ARG A 201 0.93 12.63 -0.05
C ARG A 201 0.18 12.98 1.22
N VAL A 202 0.33 14.22 1.69
CA VAL A 202 -0.66 14.81 2.59
C VAL A 202 -1.90 15.12 1.76
N VAL A 203 -2.76 14.12 1.60
CA VAL A 203 -4.16 14.33 1.25
C VAL A 203 -4.95 13.74 2.40
N LEU A 204 -5.26 14.60 3.39
CA LEU A 204 -6.12 14.24 4.50
C LEU A 204 -7.56 14.21 3.97
N ARG A 205 -7.99 13.07 3.45
CA ARG A 205 -9.40 12.80 3.15
C ARG A 205 -9.89 11.77 4.17
N HIS A 206 -10.52 12.25 5.25
CA HIS A 206 -11.34 11.41 6.14
C HIS A 206 -12.65 11.01 5.46
N ARG A 207 -12.54 10.30 4.33
CA ARG A 207 -13.65 9.60 3.72
C ARG A 207 -13.15 8.23 3.38
N VAL A 208 -13.83 7.21 3.87
CA VAL A 208 -13.69 5.86 3.34
C VAL A 208 -14.60 5.81 2.11
N PRO A 209 -14.10 5.95 0.85
CA PRO A 209 -14.82 5.53 -0.35
C PRO A 209 -15.49 4.20 -0.06
N GLN A 210 -16.82 4.24 -0.10
CA GLN A 210 -17.62 3.03 0.00
C GLN A 210 -17.74 2.51 -1.43
N LEU A 211 -17.09 1.39 -1.71
CA LEU A 211 -17.36 0.64 -2.93
C LEU A 211 -18.69 -0.07 -2.72
N LYS A 212 -19.75 0.45 -3.34
CA LYS A 212 -21.10 -0.11 -3.27
C LYS A 212 -21.29 -1.06 -4.45
N PHE A 213 -21.56 -2.32 -4.12
CA PHE A 213 -21.85 -3.36 -5.10
C PHE A 213 -23.35 -3.62 -5.08
N THR A 214 -23.99 -3.69 -6.24
CA THR A 214 -25.42 -4.01 -6.35
C THR A 214 -25.64 -5.12 -7.36
N CYS A 215 -26.12 -6.28 -6.90
CA CYS A 215 -26.64 -7.35 -7.75
C CYS A 215 -28.15 -7.18 -7.87
N ARG A 216 -28.66 -7.06 -9.11
CA ARG A 216 -30.09 -7.04 -9.43
C ARG A 216 -30.52 -8.41 -9.93
N VAL A 217 -31.67 -8.90 -9.49
CA VAL A 217 -32.22 -10.20 -9.90
C VAL A 217 -32.60 -10.20 -11.39
N ASP A 218 -33.04 -9.05 -11.93
CA ASP A 218 -33.52 -8.93 -13.32
C ASP A 218 -32.84 -7.78 -14.10
N GLY A 219 -31.53 -7.54 -13.92
CA GLY A 219 -30.86 -6.47 -14.66
C GLY A 219 -29.34 -6.41 -14.52
N PRO A 220 -28.68 -5.43 -15.18
CA PRO A 220 -27.23 -5.27 -15.11
C PRO A 220 -26.79 -4.92 -13.69
N SER A 221 -25.78 -5.65 -13.20
CA SER A 221 -25.17 -5.41 -11.89
C SER A 221 -24.21 -4.22 -11.96
N ALA A 222 -24.15 -3.43 -10.89
CA ALA A 222 -23.41 -2.16 -10.87
C ALA A 222 -22.37 -2.13 -9.75
N VAL A 223 -21.21 -1.53 -10.06
CA VAL A 223 -20.15 -1.20 -9.10
C VAL A 223 -20.01 0.31 -9.10
N GLU A 224 -20.30 0.95 -7.97
CA GLU A 224 -20.22 2.39 -7.81
C GLU A 224 -19.26 2.74 -6.68
N VAL A 225 -18.36 3.70 -6.92
CA VAL A 225 -17.55 4.30 -5.86
C VAL A 225 -18.34 5.48 -5.30
N VAL A 226 -18.92 5.32 -4.11
CA VAL A 226 -19.69 6.39 -3.44
C VAL A 226 -18.73 7.23 -2.59
N PRO A 227 -18.58 8.53 -2.87
CA PRO A 227 -17.87 9.45 -1.97
C PRO A 227 -18.70 9.64 -0.70
N GLY A 228 -18.12 9.40 0.48
CA GLY A 228 -18.79 9.70 1.75
C GLY A 228 -19.15 11.19 1.91
N GLU A 229 -20.26 11.47 2.60
CA GLU A 229 -20.73 12.84 2.90
C GLU A 229 -19.79 13.59 3.86
N ASN A 230 -19.72 14.92 3.70
CA ASN A 230 -18.60 15.76 4.17
C ASN A 230 -18.83 16.33 5.58
N ALA A 231 -17.75 16.40 6.35
CA ALA A 231 -17.33 17.63 7.01
C ALA A 231 -15.85 17.87 6.67
N SER A 232 -15.51 19.08 6.21
CA SER A 232 -14.13 19.53 6.01
C SER A 232 -13.81 20.51 7.12
N TYR A 233 -12.70 20.31 7.81
CA TYR A 233 -12.20 21.25 8.82
C TYR A 233 -10.98 21.95 8.26
N ASP A 234 -10.95 23.27 8.39
CA ASP A 234 -9.84 24.09 7.93
C ASP A 234 -8.82 24.23 9.06
N VAL A 235 -7.56 23.92 8.78
CA VAL A 235 -6.45 23.97 9.74
C VAL A 235 -5.28 24.65 9.06
N SER A 236 -4.74 25.68 9.71
CA SER A 236 -3.60 26.46 9.25
C SER A 236 -2.40 26.28 10.18
N ILE A 237 -1.19 26.39 9.64
CA ILE A 237 0.06 26.40 10.40
C ILE A 237 0.78 27.71 10.08
N SER A 238 1.15 28.47 11.10
CA SER A 238 1.83 29.75 10.97
C SER A 238 3.10 29.80 11.82
N PHE A 239 4.08 30.58 11.37
CA PHE A 239 5.28 30.90 12.12
C PHE A 239 5.08 32.24 12.83
N LEU A 240 5.40 32.30 14.13
CA LEU A 240 5.29 33.50 14.95
C LEU A 240 6.68 33.99 15.37
N GLU A 241 6.91 35.30 15.24
CA GLU A 241 8.04 35.99 15.88
C GLU A 241 7.54 36.75 17.11
N LEU A 242 8.24 36.61 18.24
CA LEU A 242 7.99 37.40 19.44
C LEU A 242 8.95 38.60 19.50
N PRO A 243 8.48 39.80 19.92
CA PRO A 243 7.11 40.11 20.35
C PRO A 243 6.15 40.27 19.15
N LEU A 244 4.88 39.84 19.33
CA LEU A 244 3.84 39.82 18.30
C LEU A 244 3.70 41.18 17.60
N SER A 245 4.32 41.33 16.44
CA SER A 245 4.08 42.47 15.54
C SER A 245 2.68 42.30 14.95
N GLN A 246 1.81 43.32 15.09
CA GLN A 246 0.45 43.34 14.55
C GLN A 246 0.38 43.42 13.00
N HIS A 247 1.45 43.06 12.30
CA HIS A 247 1.50 43.11 10.85
C HIS A 247 1.93 41.79 10.23
N GLY A 248 0.93 41.12 9.66
CA GLY A 248 1.05 40.27 8.48
C GLY A 248 1.47 38.83 8.75
N GLU A 249 0.49 37.92 8.66
CA GLU A 249 0.75 36.51 8.35
C GLU A 249 1.64 36.43 7.10
N ASN A 250 2.92 36.15 7.31
CA ASN A 250 3.83 35.96 6.19
C ASN A 250 3.75 34.48 5.78
N THR A 251 2.95 34.19 4.75
CA THR A 251 2.82 32.86 4.13
C THR A 251 4.01 32.52 3.22
N GLY A 252 5.11 33.28 3.31
CA GLY A 252 6.33 33.14 2.51
C GLY A 252 7.53 32.56 3.29
N GLN A 253 8.69 32.52 2.61
CA GLN A 253 9.95 32.01 3.18
C GLN A 253 10.32 32.77 4.46
N HIS A 254 10.50 32.05 5.56
CA HIS A 254 10.87 32.60 6.86
C HIS A 254 12.39 32.61 7.04
N TYR A 255 12.97 33.77 7.34
CA TYR A 255 14.42 33.93 7.53
C TYR A 255 14.75 34.13 9.01
N ALA A 256 15.15 33.06 9.69
CA ALA A 256 15.58 33.12 11.09
C ALA A 256 17.12 33.20 11.20
N SER A 257 17.62 34.19 11.96
CA SER A 257 19.03 34.23 12.38
C SER A 257 19.32 33.13 13.42
N ARG A 258 20.51 32.52 13.41
CA ARG A 258 20.93 31.36 14.25
C ARG A 258 20.69 31.45 15.77
N ARG A 259 20.23 32.57 16.32
CA ARG A 259 19.96 32.78 17.75
C ARG A 259 18.52 33.21 18.07
N LYS A 260 17.62 33.22 17.10
CA LYS A 260 16.19 33.53 17.33
C LYS A 260 15.39 32.24 17.47
N GLU A 261 14.57 32.17 18.50
CA GLU A 261 13.58 31.12 18.67
C GLU A 261 12.47 31.30 17.62
N VAL A 262 12.05 30.20 17.00
CA VAL A 262 10.97 30.18 16.01
C VAL A 262 9.78 29.48 16.66
N PHE A 263 8.63 30.14 16.69
CA PHE A 263 7.40 29.57 17.24
C PHE A 263 6.52 29.09 16.10
N LEU A 264 6.02 27.86 16.19
CA LEU A 264 5.03 27.32 15.26
C LEU A 264 3.67 27.25 15.96
N GLN A 265 2.63 27.74 15.28
CA GLN A 265 1.25 27.68 15.74
C GLN A 265 0.42 26.91 14.73
N ALA A 266 -0.38 25.95 15.21
CA ALA A 266 -1.40 25.29 14.42
C ALA A 266 -2.79 25.77 14.89
N THR A 267 -3.62 26.22 13.96
CA THR A 267 -4.91 26.85 14.25
C THR A 267 -6.02 26.11 13.51
N LEU A 268 -6.98 25.57 14.27
CA LEU A 268 -8.21 24.98 13.73
C LEU A 268 -9.27 26.07 13.55
N HIS A 269 -9.67 26.31 12.31
CA HIS A 269 -10.74 27.24 11.96
C HIS A 269 -12.07 26.50 11.94
N SER A 270 -12.71 26.39 13.11
CA SER A 270 -14.02 25.75 13.22
C SER A 270 -14.92 26.47 14.22
N PRO A 271 -16.21 26.66 13.92
CA PRO A 271 -17.19 27.19 14.88
C PRO A 271 -17.61 26.14 15.93
N ASN A 272 -17.18 24.88 15.82
CA ASN A 272 -17.58 23.81 16.74
C ASN A 272 -16.67 23.75 17.98
N PRO A 273 -17.18 24.08 19.18
CA PRO A 273 -16.38 24.13 20.41
C PRO A 273 -15.97 22.75 20.94
N SER A 274 -16.56 21.66 20.40
CA SER A 274 -16.23 20.29 20.79
C SER A 274 -14.98 19.76 20.08
N LEU A 275 -14.50 20.47 19.05
CA LEU A 275 -13.31 20.05 18.31
C LEU A 275 -12.05 20.55 18.98
N ARG A 276 -11.06 19.68 19.07
CA ARG A 276 -9.74 20.00 19.58
C ARG A 276 -8.71 19.63 18.53
N LEU A 277 -7.75 20.51 18.33
CA LEU A 277 -6.58 20.24 17.53
C LEU A 277 -5.52 19.60 18.42
N PHE A 278 -5.00 18.46 18.00
CA PHE A 278 -3.87 17.80 18.62
C PHE A 278 -2.81 17.59 17.56
N VAL A 279 -1.60 18.06 17.83
CA VAL A 279 -0.42 17.73 17.02
C VAL A 279 0.08 16.41 17.58
N ASP A 280 0.31 15.41 16.73
CA ASP A 280 0.80 14.08 17.14
C ASP A 280 2.26 13.85 16.70
N THR A 281 2.60 14.39 15.53
CA THR A 281 3.94 14.31 14.95
C THR A 281 4.25 15.60 14.19
N CYS A 282 5.43 16.18 14.43
CA CYS A 282 5.91 17.36 13.74
C CYS A 282 7.37 17.13 13.30
N VAL A 283 7.67 17.36 12.03
CA VAL A 283 8.99 17.08 11.44
C VAL A 283 9.47 18.28 10.63
N ALA A 284 10.77 18.57 10.71
CA ALA A 284 11.43 19.54 9.85
C ALA A 284 12.34 18.81 8.86
N SER A 285 12.34 19.26 7.60
CA SER A 285 13.25 18.76 6.57
C SER A 285 14.02 19.92 5.93
N PRO A 286 15.30 19.74 5.57
CA PRO A 286 16.02 20.70 4.73
C PRO A 286 15.51 20.72 3.27
N ASP A 287 14.78 19.69 2.83
CA ASP A 287 14.14 19.62 1.52
C ASP A 287 12.62 19.80 1.65
N PRO A 288 12.02 20.85 1.06
CA PRO A 288 10.58 21.10 1.15
C PRO A 288 9.71 20.05 0.40
N SER A 289 10.34 19.16 -0.36
CA SER A 289 9.68 18.08 -1.11
C SER A 289 9.97 16.67 -0.57
N ASP A 290 10.92 16.54 0.36
CA ASP A 290 11.36 15.26 0.91
C ASP A 290 11.42 15.32 2.44
N PHE A 291 10.44 14.68 3.09
CA PHE A 291 10.37 14.55 4.55
C PHE A 291 10.71 13.13 5.05
N THR A 292 11.35 12.31 4.20
CA THR A 292 11.62 10.89 4.51
C THR A 292 13.11 10.61 4.62
N THR A 293 13.96 11.27 3.82
CA THR A 293 15.40 10.98 3.76
C THR A 293 16.19 11.65 4.88
N VAL A 294 16.04 12.96 5.04
CA VAL A 294 16.66 13.74 6.13
C VAL A 294 15.56 14.51 6.82
N LYS A 295 15.21 14.08 8.04
CA LYS A 295 14.19 14.74 8.84
C LYS A 295 14.65 14.88 10.27
N TYR A 296 14.17 15.94 10.90
CA TYR A 296 14.37 16.25 12.29
C TYR A 296 13.00 16.20 12.97
N ASP A 297 12.80 15.20 13.83
CA ASP A 297 11.58 15.07 14.62
C ASP A 297 11.53 16.23 15.64
N LEU A 298 10.60 17.17 15.46
CA LEU A 298 10.33 18.26 16.42
C LEU A 298 9.37 17.79 17.52
N ILE A 299 8.38 16.96 17.14
CA ILE A 299 7.44 16.30 18.03
C ILE A 299 7.27 14.87 17.54
N LYS A 300 7.30 13.90 18.46
CA LYS A 300 7.15 12.48 18.15
C LYS A 300 6.24 11.84 19.19
N GLN A 301 5.05 11.42 18.75
CA GLN A 301 4.05 10.75 19.59
C GLN A 301 3.59 11.61 20.77
N GLY A 302 3.07 12.80 20.47
CA GLY A 302 2.62 13.79 21.45
C GLY A 302 2.30 15.12 20.78
#